data_AF-A0A916GFQ2-F1
#
_entry.id   AF-A0A916GFQ2-F1
#
_cell.length_a   1.000
_cell.length_b   1.000
_cell.length_c   1.000
_cell.angle_alpha   90.00
_cell.angle_beta   90.00
_cell.angle_gamma   90.00
#
_symmetry.space_group_name_H-M   'P 1'
#
loop_
_entity.id
_entity.type
_entity.pdbx_description
1 polymer ?
#
loop_
_entity_poly.entity_id
_entity_poly.type
_entity_poly.pdbx_seq_one_letter_code
_entity_poly.pdbx_strand_id
1 'polypeptide(L)' 'MKRSWLLGLILGLTACASAATESKTVTIPTSASSLPDLGPAPELTNETWLNVDAPLRIADLRGKVVAIDMWTFG' A
#
# COMPACT_ATOMS: atom_id res chain seq x y z
N MET A 1 -17.18 -7.60 -50.29
CA MET A 1 -16.22 -8.71 -50.05
C MET A 1 -15.15 -8.42 -48.98
N LYS A 2 -14.89 -7.16 -48.57
CA LYS A 2 -13.85 -6.83 -47.56
C LYS A 2 -14.36 -6.70 -46.11
N ARG A 3 -15.65 -6.44 -45.90
CA ARG A 3 -16.25 -6.23 -44.56
C ARG A 3 -16.55 -7.53 -43.80
N SER A 4 -16.83 -8.63 -44.51
CA SER A 4 -17.09 -9.95 -43.91
C SER A 4 -15.82 -10.60 -43.34
N TRP A 5 -14.64 -10.21 -43.83
CA TRP A 5 -13.36 -10.71 -43.32
C TRP A 5 -12.97 -10.06 -41.97
N LEU A 6 -13.32 -8.78 -41.80
CA LEU A 6 -13.12 -8.04 -40.54
C LEU A 6 -13.98 -8.59 -39.38
N LEU A 7 -15.18 -9.09 -39.66
CA LEU A 7 -16.05 -9.71 -38.64
C LEU A 7 -15.53 -11.07 -38.15
N GLY A 8 -14.89 -11.85 -39.03
CA GLY A 8 -14.26 -13.12 -38.64
C GLY A 8 -13.02 -12.96 -37.76
N LEU A 9 -12.25 -11.88 -37.98
CA LEU A 9 -11.03 -11.59 -37.20
C LEU A 9 -11.35 -11.19 -35.74
N ILE A 10 -12.47 -10.48 -35.52
CA ILE A 10 -12.88 -10.02 -34.18
C ILE A 10 -13.41 -11.18 -33.32
N LEU A 11 -14.11 -12.15 -33.92
CA LEU A 11 -14.60 -13.34 -33.19
C LEU A 11 -13.47 -14.31 -32.77
N GLY A 12 -12.34 -14.33 -33.49
CA GLY A 12 -11.20 -15.21 -33.19
C GLY A 12 -10.33 -14.76 -32.01
N LEU A 13 -10.33 -13.46 -31.69
CA LEU A 13 -9.48 -12.87 -30.63
C LEU A 13 -10.06 -13.00 -29.21
N THR A 14 -11.34 -13.33 -29.05
CA THR A 14 -12.03 -13.40 -27.75
C THR A 14 -12.05 -14.79 -27.11
N ALA A 15 -11.48 -15.83 -27.74
CA ALA A 15 -11.68 -17.22 -27.32
C ALA A 15 -10.69 -17.76 -26.26
N CYS A 16 -9.66 -17.00 -25.86
CA CYS A 16 -8.59 -17.52 -24.97
C CYS A 16 -8.65 -17.04 -23.51
N ALA A 17 -9.72 -16.39 -23.04
CA ALA A 17 -9.72 -15.73 -21.73
C ALA A 17 -10.34 -16.52 -20.56
N SER A 18 -10.47 -17.85 -20.62
CA SER A 18 -11.01 -18.62 -19.48
C SER A 18 -10.24 -19.90 -19.19
N ALA A 19 -9.01 -19.73 -18.70
CA ALA A 19 -8.48 -20.63 -17.69
C ALA A 19 -8.59 -19.90 -16.35
N ALA A 20 -9.69 -20.14 -15.62
CA ALA A 20 -9.81 -19.71 -14.24
C ALA A 20 -8.78 -20.51 -13.43
N THR A 21 -7.58 -19.95 -13.27
CA THR A 21 -6.64 -20.42 -12.27
C THR A 21 -7.27 -20.15 -10.92
N GLU A 22 -7.63 -21.22 -10.22
CA GLU A 22 -8.04 -21.20 -8.83
C GLU A 22 -6.85 -20.72 -8.01
N SER A 23 -6.74 -19.39 -7.88
CA SER A 23 -5.74 -18.74 -7.05
C SER A 23 -6.11 -19.08 -5.62
N LYS A 24 -5.50 -20.14 -5.10
CA LYS A 24 -5.62 -20.55 -3.70
C LYS A 24 -5.13 -19.40 -2.86
N THR A 25 -6.06 -18.57 -2.40
CA THR A 25 -5.78 -17.44 -1.50
C THR A 25 -5.14 -18.03 -0.27
N VAL A 26 -3.82 -17.96 -0.19
CA VAL A 26 -3.09 -18.21 1.05
C VAL A 26 -3.45 -17.02 1.93
N THR A 27 -4.53 -17.18 2.70
CA THR A 27 -4.83 -16.30 3.82
C THR A 27 -3.71 -16.52 4.82
N ILE A 28 -2.60 -15.80 4.66
CA ILE A 28 -1.61 -15.66 5.71
C ILE A 28 -2.39 -14.98 6.84
N PRO A 29 -2.62 -15.66 7.98
CA PRO A 29 -3.19 -14.97 9.12
C PRO A 29 -2.24 -13.82 9.42
N THR A 30 -2.70 -12.59 9.27
CA THR A 30 -2.02 -11.42 9.82
C THR A 30 -2.06 -11.63 11.32
N SER A 31 -1.05 -12.31 11.86
CA SER A 31 -0.86 -12.46 13.29
C SER A 31 -0.80 -11.05 13.84
N ALA A 32 -1.89 -10.63 14.50
CA ALA A 32 -1.93 -9.37 15.20
C ALA A 32 -0.72 -9.34 16.12
N SER A 33 0.02 -8.23 16.07
CA SER A 33 1.10 -7.97 17.01
C SER A 33 0.61 -8.24 18.43
N SER A 34 1.39 -8.94 19.25
CA SER A 34 1.09 -9.11 20.67
C SER A 34 1.28 -7.81 21.47
N LEU A 35 1.66 -6.71 20.81
CA LEU A 35 1.81 -5.40 21.43
C LEU A 35 0.44 -4.79 21.71
N PRO A 36 0.28 -4.12 22.87
CA PRO A 36 -0.96 -3.44 23.21
C PRO A 36 -1.21 -2.25 22.27
N ASP A 37 -2.48 -2.00 21.96
CA ASP A 37 -2.92 -0.74 21.37
C ASP A 37 -3.05 0.30 22.49
N LEU A 38 -2.20 1.33 22.46
CA LEU A 38 -2.19 2.43 23.42
C LEU A 38 -2.91 3.68 22.91
N GLY A 39 -3.67 3.55 21.82
CA GLY A 39 -4.34 4.65 21.15
C GLY A 39 -3.46 5.37 20.13
N PRO A 40 -3.98 6.45 19.53
CA PRO A 40 -3.24 7.20 18.52
C PRO A 40 -2.02 7.90 19.12
N ALA A 41 -0.88 7.82 18.43
CA ALA A 41 0.29 8.62 18.77
C ALA A 41 -0.06 10.13 18.76
N PRO A 42 0.30 10.89 19.80
CA PRO A 42 0.16 12.34 19.83
C PRO A 42 0.95 13.03 18.72
N GLU A 43 0.55 14.23 18.34
CA GLU A 43 1.21 15.00 17.28
C GLU A 43 2.52 15.66 17.74
N LEU A 44 3.47 15.83 16.82
CA LEU A 44 4.72 16.54 17.03
C LEU A 44 4.51 18.06 16.87
N THR A 45 4.89 18.83 17.88
CA THR A 45 4.70 20.30 17.94
C THR A 45 6.02 21.07 18.00
N ASN A 46 7.10 20.47 17.49
CA ASN A 46 8.44 21.06 17.48
C ASN A 46 8.53 22.21 16.46
N GLU A 47 9.19 23.29 16.85
CA GLU A 47 9.42 24.46 15.98
C GLU A 47 10.63 24.26 15.05
N THR A 48 11.68 23.59 15.54
CA THR A 48 12.94 23.39 14.81
C THR A 48 13.07 21.95 14.34
N TRP A 49 13.47 21.79 13.08
CA TRP A 49 13.68 20.51 12.43
C TRP A 49 15.04 20.47 11.74
N LEU A 50 15.65 19.29 11.73
CA LEU A 50 16.94 19.03 11.08
C LEU A 50 16.77 17.88 10.07
N ASN A 51 17.56 17.89 8.99
CA ASN A 51 17.61 16.85 7.96
C ASN A 51 16.30 16.61 7.17
N VAL A 52 15.43 17.61 7.09
CA VAL A 52 14.15 17.54 6.35
C VAL A 52 13.86 18.86 5.65
N ASP A 53 13.15 18.79 4.52
CA ASP A 53 12.76 19.99 3.75
C ASP A 53 11.58 20.75 4.39
N ALA A 54 10.79 20.09 5.23
CA ALA A 54 9.64 20.65 5.94
C ALA A 54 9.40 19.89 7.26
N PRO A 55 8.69 20.50 8.24
CA PRO A 55 8.29 19.83 9.48
C PRO A 55 7.57 18.50 9.24
N LEU A 56 7.90 17.46 9.99
CA LEU A 56 7.17 16.19 9.94
C LEU A 56 5.96 16.21 10.87
N ARG A 57 4.87 15.59 10.41
CA ARG A 57 3.63 15.39 11.18
C ARG A 57 3.32 13.90 11.28
N ILE A 58 2.84 13.45 12.44
CA ILE A 58 2.44 12.05 12.62
C ILE A 58 1.35 11.65 11.62
N ALA A 59 0.45 12.58 11.28
CA ALA A 59 -0.60 12.38 10.29
C ALA A 59 -0.06 12.03 8.89
N ASP A 60 1.08 12.62 8.50
CA ASP A 60 1.66 12.46 7.16
C ASP A 60 2.52 11.19 7.03
N LEU A 61 2.85 10.54 8.16
CA LEU A 61 3.70 9.34 8.22
C LEU A 61 2.91 8.02 8.23
N ARG A 62 1.59 8.07 8.02
CA ARG A 62 0.74 6.86 7.97
C ARG A 62 1.22 5.87 6.90
N GLY A 63 1.04 4.59 7.18
CA GLY A 63 1.55 3.49 6.34
C GLY A 63 3.03 3.15 6.58
N LYS A 64 3.72 3.85 7.49
CA LYS A 64 5.08 3.52 7.94
C LYS A 64 5.06 3.12 9.41
N VAL A 65 6.02 2.28 9.81
CA VAL A 65 6.38 2.10 11.22
C VAL A 65 7.31 3.25 11.60
N VAL A 66 6.97 3.99 12.65
CA VAL A 66 7.69 5.19 13.10
C VAL A 66 8.23 4.95 14.51
N ALA A 67 9.51 5.23 14.72
CA ALA A 67 10.14 5.24 16.04
C ALA A 67 10.36 6.69 16.48
N ILE A 68 9.99 7.02 17.72
CA ILE A 68 10.26 8.30 18.35
C ILE A 68 11.32 8.08 19.40
N ASP A 69 12.43 8.80 19.30
CA ASP A 69 13.58 8.67 20.21
C ASP A 69 13.85 10.01 20.90
N MET A 70 13.85 10.00 22.23
CA MET A 70 14.07 11.19 23.06
C MET A 70 15.52 11.19 23.56
N TRP A 71 16.30 12.18 23.14
CA TRP A 71 17.73 12.29 23.46
C TRP A 71 18.14 13.74 23.73
N THR A 72 19.34 13.92 24.29
CA THR A 72 19.99 15.23 24.47
C THR A 72 21.44 15.15 24.01
N PHE A 73 22.00 16.27 23.58
CA PHE A 73 23.46 16.39 23.46
C PHE A 73 24.08 16.43 24.87
N GLY A 74 25.30 15.91 24.99
CA GLY A 74 26.11 15.91 26.22
C GLY A 74 27.10 17.05 26.22
#